data_AF-A0A396CFP7-F1
#
_entry.id   AF-A0A396CFP7-F1
#
_cell.length_a   1.000
_cell.length_b   1.000
_cell.length_c   1.000
_cell.angle_alpha   90.00
_cell.angle_beta   90.00
_cell.angle_gamma   90.00
#
_symmetry.space_group_name_H-M   'P 1'
#
loop_
_entity.id
_entity.type
_entity.pdbx_description
1 polymer ?
#
loop_
_entity_poly.entity_id
_entity_poly.type
_entity_poly.pdbx_seq_one_letter_code
_entity_poly.pdbx_strand_id
1 'polypeptide(L)'
;MVYESCYWKDDLRSYAKELSDFSTCTTLEDEYRDYRLEKALLLSAFTVRLLLDANKLSDRIGSLNLKVDFYPAKIEAQKNVSPLDKRFIDERYFDLASPTSSSISLRRLTNQLIHSAVVVAFSYDNANRALGFFVVSDNDYEKRLCYCSLKEWSSVVEAVADDDVIYALIHKDPKTGKCITVKLAASDLIDIDATLSRLKSKGLSPDILDAIRKNLTRMATEESARPDSAADLNDMTPESLDA
;
A
#
# COMPACT_ATOMS: atom_id res chain seq x y z
N MET A 1 16.80 -2.66 3.96
CA MET A 1 17.25 -3.90 3.29
C MET A 1 16.30 -5.00 3.72
N VAL A 2 15.54 -5.58 2.77
CA VAL A 2 14.61 -6.70 3.03
C VAL A 2 15.15 -7.88 2.22
N TYR A 3 15.48 -8.98 2.89
CA TYR A 3 15.94 -10.20 2.23
C TYR A 3 14.74 -11.00 1.70
N GLU A 4 13.95 -11.57 2.61
CA GLU A 4 12.69 -12.25 2.28
C GLU A 4 11.49 -11.34 2.52
N SER A 5 10.69 -11.07 1.49
CA SER A 5 9.50 -10.20 1.60
C SER A 5 8.23 -10.93 2.01
N CYS A 6 8.19 -12.26 1.96
CA CYS A 6 6.98 -13.04 2.29
C CYS A 6 6.51 -12.79 3.74
N TYR A 7 7.41 -12.87 4.72
CA TYR A 7 7.07 -12.63 6.14
C TYR A 7 6.49 -11.23 6.38
N TRP A 8 7.06 -10.22 5.74
CA TRP A 8 6.53 -8.85 5.83
C TRP A 8 5.13 -8.73 5.20
N LYS A 9 4.87 -9.48 4.12
CA LYS A 9 3.56 -9.51 3.47
C LYS A 9 2.53 -10.28 4.31
N ASP A 10 2.94 -11.32 5.03
CA ASP A 10 2.08 -12.04 5.98
C ASP A 10 1.61 -11.11 7.12
N ASP A 11 2.52 -10.27 7.64
CA ASP A 11 2.16 -9.22 8.58
C ASP A 11 1.17 -8.22 7.96
N LEU A 12 1.38 -7.79 6.71
CA LEU A 12 0.45 -6.90 6.01
C LEU A 12 -0.94 -7.52 5.83
N ARG A 13 -1.07 -8.82 5.54
CA ARG A 13 -2.39 -9.49 5.50
C ARG A 13 -3.09 -9.42 6.85
N SER A 14 -2.35 -9.62 7.93
CA SER A 14 -2.87 -9.50 9.29
C SER A 14 -3.34 -8.08 9.60
N TYR A 15 -2.56 -7.06 9.24
CA TYR A 15 -2.95 -5.66 9.41
C TYR A 15 -4.13 -5.26 8.53
N ALA A 16 -4.19 -5.70 7.26
CA ALA A 16 -5.31 -5.44 6.36
C ALA A 16 -6.62 -6.01 6.92
N LYS A 17 -6.56 -7.23 7.45
CA LYS A 17 -7.69 -7.86 8.14
C LYS A 17 -8.12 -7.04 9.36
N GLU A 18 -7.18 -6.68 10.23
CA GLU A 18 -7.47 -5.90 11.44
C GLU A 18 -8.12 -4.54 11.11
N LEU A 19 -7.57 -3.80 10.14
CA LEU A 19 -8.12 -2.53 9.67
C LEU A 19 -9.54 -2.69 9.11
N SER A 20 -9.78 -3.78 8.37
CA SER A 20 -11.10 -4.08 7.80
C SER A 20 -12.10 -4.47 8.88
N ASP A 21 -11.69 -5.28 9.86
CA ASP A 21 -12.53 -5.69 10.99
C ASP A 21 -12.98 -4.44 11.79
N PHE A 22 -12.08 -3.48 12.04
CA PHE A 22 -12.43 -2.21 12.71
C PHE A 22 -13.39 -1.32 11.92
N SER A 23 -13.39 -1.39 10.58
CA SER A 23 -14.36 -0.65 9.77
C SER A 23 -15.80 -1.16 9.91
N THR A 24 -15.97 -2.35 10.50
CA THR A 24 -17.28 -3.00 10.69
C THR A 24 -17.67 -3.17 12.16
N CYS A 25 -16.70 -3.10 13.07
CA CYS A 25 -16.90 -3.30 14.50
C CYS A 25 -17.54 -2.07 15.17
N THR A 26 -18.58 -2.31 15.98
CA THR A 26 -19.29 -1.28 16.75
C THR A 26 -19.16 -1.47 18.27
N THR A 27 -18.54 -2.56 18.72
CA THR A 27 -18.70 -3.06 20.09
C THR A 27 -17.54 -2.73 21.04
N LEU A 28 -16.45 -2.14 20.53
CA LEU A 28 -15.28 -1.81 21.34
C LEU A 28 -15.22 -0.29 21.53
N GLU A 29 -15.67 0.19 22.68
CA GLU A 29 -15.62 1.60 23.08
C GLU A 29 -14.51 1.80 24.13
N ASP A 30 -13.25 1.56 23.76
CA ASP A 30 -12.13 1.82 24.65
C ASP A 30 -10.89 2.39 23.94
N GLU A 31 -10.03 3.06 24.72
CA GLU A 31 -8.72 3.57 24.28
C GLU A 31 -7.84 2.47 23.67
N TYR A 32 -8.11 1.20 24.04
CA TYR A 32 -7.39 0.06 23.52
C TYR A 32 -7.72 -0.23 22.05
N ARG A 33 -8.96 -0.02 21.61
CA ARG A 33 -9.34 -0.07 20.19
C ARG A 33 -8.54 0.95 19.38
N ASP A 34 -8.52 2.20 19.83
CA ASP A 34 -7.85 3.29 19.12
C ASP A 34 -6.33 3.02 19.03
N TYR A 35 -5.73 2.51 20.12
CA TYR A 35 -4.35 2.01 20.11
C TYR A 35 -4.12 0.92 19.05
N ARG A 36 -5.00 -0.08 18.97
CA ARG A 36 -4.87 -1.17 18.00
C ARG A 36 -5.00 -0.68 16.57
N LEU A 37 -5.96 0.20 16.31
CA LEU A 37 -6.18 0.79 15.01
C LEU A 37 -4.98 1.65 14.58
N GLU A 38 -4.46 2.50 15.49
CA GLU A 38 -3.25 3.29 15.28
C GLU A 38 -2.05 2.39 15.01
N LYS A 39 -1.84 1.35 15.83
CA LYS A 39 -0.75 0.39 15.65
C LYS A 39 -0.82 -0.31 14.30
N ALA A 40 -1.98 -0.83 13.91
CA ALA A 40 -2.17 -1.52 12.63
C ALA A 40 -1.92 -0.56 11.45
N LEU A 41 -2.39 0.69 11.54
CA LEU A 41 -2.17 1.71 10.53
C LEU A 41 -0.68 2.08 10.40
N LEU A 42 0.00 2.37 11.50
CA LEU A 42 1.41 2.78 11.49
C LEU A 42 2.34 1.65 11.05
N LEU A 43 2.12 0.42 11.56
CA LEU A 43 2.95 -0.72 11.19
C LEU A 43 2.72 -1.16 9.75
N SER A 44 1.47 -1.13 9.25
CA SER A 44 1.21 -1.38 7.83
C SER A 44 1.88 -0.30 6.96
N ALA A 45 1.78 0.98 7.31
CA ALA A 45 2.40 2.06 6.55
C ALA A 45 3.93 1.95 6.52
N PHE A 46 4.55 1.63 7.65
CA PHE A 46 5.98 1.39 7.76
C PHE A 46 6.42 0.22 6.89
N THR A 47 5.74 -0.93 7.00
CA THR A 47 6.09 -2.13 6.24
C THR A 47 5.90 -1.92 4.72
N VAL A 48 4.81 -1.28 4.30
CA VAL A 48 4.61 -0.90 2.89
C VAL A 48 5.75 -0.01 2.41
N ARG A 49 6.14 1.01 3.19
CA ARG A 49 7.26 1.89 2.83
C ARG A 49 8.58 1.15 2.75
N LEU A 50 8.84 0.25 3.69
CA LEU A 50 10.04 -0.56 3.71
C LEU A 50 10.14 -1.45 2.46
N LEU A 51 9.04 -2.08 2.04
CA LEU A 51 8.99 -2.89 0.82
C LEU A 51 9.15 -2.05 -0.46
N LEU A 52 8.57 -0.84 -0.50
CA LEU A 52 8.79 0.13 -1.57
C LEU A 52 10.26 0.52 -1.70
N ASP A 53 10.93 0.81 -0.58
CA ASP A 53 12.33 1.26 -0.55
C ASP A 53 13.31 0.12 -0.79
N ALA A 54 12.95 -1.11 -0.38
CA ALA A 54 13.70 -2.32 -0.68
C ALA A 54 13.48 -2.86 -2.10
N ASN A 55 12.70 -2.16 -2.93
CA ASN A 55 12.34 -2.56 -4.29
C ASN A 55 11.63 -3.93 -4.38
N LYS A 56 10.92 -4.35 -3.34
CA LYS A 56 10.26 -5.68 -3.24
C LYS A 56 8.84 -5.75 -3.83
N LEU A 57 8.36 -4.64 -4.40
CA LEU A 57 7.02 -4.53 -4.99
C LEU A 57 7.10 -4.32 -6.51
N SER A 58 6.09 -4.78 -7.23
CA SER A 58 5.94 -4.57 -8.67
C SER A 58 5.82 -3.08 -9.02
N ASP A 59 6.08 -2.76 -10.28
CA ASP A 59 5.93 -1.40 -10.78
C ASP A 59 4.48 -0.89 -10.71
N ARG A 60 3.52 -1.82 -10.82
CA ARG A 60 2.09 -1.53 -10.70
C ARG A 60 1.77 -1.01 -9.30
N ILE A 61 2.17 -1.76 -8.27
CA ILE A 61 1.97 -1.37 -6.87
C ILE A 61 2.76 -0.11 -6.52
N GLY A 62 4.01 -0.03 -6.96
CA GLY A 62 4.87 1.13 -6.71
C GLY A 62 4.35 2.45 -7.29
N SER A 63 3.41 2.38 -8.24
CA SER A 63 2.80 3.54 -8.91
C SER A 63 1.36 3.81 -8.47
N LEU A 64 0.85 3.10 -7.45
CA LEU A 64 -0.51 3.31 -6.96
C LEU A 64 -0.72 4.71 -6.41
N ASN A 65 -1.90 5.25 -6.71
CA ASN A 65 -2.44 6.45 -6.10
C ASN A 65 -3.72 6.09 -5.35
N LEU A 66 -3.85 6.59 -4.13
CA LEU A 66 -5.00 6.40 -3.27
C LEU A 66 -5.92 7.59 -3.41
N LYS A 67 -7.23 7.33 -3.37
CA LYS A 67 -8.24 8.38 -3.24
C LYS A 67 -8.21 8.97 -1.84
N VAL A 68 -8.12 10.30 -1.79
CA VAL A 68 -8.07 11.06 -0.54
C VAL A 68 -8.83 12.36 -0.68
N ASP A 69 -9.20 12.95 0.45
CA ASP A 69 -9.72 14.30 0.52
C ASP A 69 -8.69 15.22 1.18
N PHE A 70 -8.47 16.39 0.59
CA PHE A 70 -7.63 17.42 1.17
C PHE A 70 -8.47 18.55 1.76
N TYR A 71 -8.15 18.92 3.00
CA TYR A 71 -8.78 20.02 3.72
C TYR A 71 -7.77 21.17 3.83
N PRO A 72 -8.06 22.36 3.30
CA PRO A 72 -7.10 23.44 3.24
C PRO A 72 -6.80 24.01 4.64
N ALA A 73 -5.54 24.38 4.86
CA ALA A 73 -5.15 25.08 6.07
C ALA A 73 -5.62 26.54 6.05
N LYS A 74 -6.06 27.04 7.20
CA LYS A 74 -6.41 28.46 7.40
C LYS A 74 -5.13 29.27 7.61
N ILE A 75 -4.56 29.78 6.52
CA ILE A 75 -3.21 30.40 6.45
C ILE A 75 -2.93 31.36 7.62
N GLU A 76 -3.87 32.23 7.96
CA GLU A 76 -3.67 33.21 9.04
C GLU A 76 -3.63 32.57 10.43
N ALA A 77 -4.41 31.51 10.67
CA ALA A 77 -4.42 30.78 11.94
C ALA A 77 -3.15 29.94 12.14
N GLN A 78 -2.52 29.49 11.05
CA GLN A 78 -1.30 28.68 11.07
C GLN A 78 -0.10 29.42 11.66
N LYS A 79 -0.05 30.76 11.55
CA LYS A 79 1.06 31.58 12.05
C LYS A 79 1.24 31.51 13.58
N ASN A 80 0.20 31.14 14.30
CA ASN A 80 0.15 31.16 15.76
C ASN A 80 -0.06 29.77 16.38
N VAL A 81 -0.01 28.70 15.59
CA VAL A 81 -0.21 27.34 16.12
C VAL A 81 1.00 26.93 16.96
N SER A 82 0.76 26.52 18.20
CA SER A 82 1.84 26.01 19.04
C SER A 82 2.25 24.60 18.58
N PRO A 83 3.50 24.17 18.81
CA PRO A 83 3.92 22.79 18.52
C PRO A 83 3.07 21.72 19.22
N LEU A 84 2.43 22.04 20.35
CA LEU A 84 1.53 21.13 21.05
C LEU A 84 0.18 21.02 20.34
N ASP A 85 -0.36 22.15 19.87
CA ASP A 85 -1.63 22.19 19.15
C ASP A 85 -1.53 21.52 17.77
N LYS A 86 -0.34 21.52 17.15
CA LYS A 86 -0.07 20.79 15.89
C LYS A 86 -0.36 19.29 15.96
N ARG A 87 -0.45 18.73 17.17
CA ARG A 87 -0.72 17.30 17.39
C ARG A 87 -2.18 16.93 17.16
N PHE A 88 -3.09 17.89 17.17
CA PHE A 88 -4.52 17.66 17.09
C PHE A 88 -5.11 18.31 15.85
N ILE A 89 -6.21 17.73 15.37
CA ILE A 89 -6.97 18.30 14.27
C ILE A 89 -7.98 19.26 14.87
N ASP A 90 -7.98 20.48 14.35
CA ASP A 90 -8.80 21.54 14.89
C ASP A 90 -9.35 22.42 13.75
N GLU A 91 -10.64 22.68 13.80
CA GLU A 91 -11.35 23.53 12.85
C GLU A 91 -10.85 24.99 12.88
N ARG A 92 -10.16 25.43 13.93
CA ARG A 92 -9.50 26.74 13.98
C ARG A 92 -8.36 26.82 12.97
N TYR A 93 -7.69 25.70 12.68
CA TYR A 93 -6.50 25.64 11.84
C TYR A 93 -6.77 25.09 10.43
N PHE A 94 -7.83 24.31 10.25
CA PHE A 94 -8.21 23.72 8.96
C PHE A 94 -9.67 24.03 8.60
N ASP A 95 -9.97 24.18 7.32
CA ASP A 95 -11.35 24.20 6.84
C ASP A 95 -11.85 22.75 6.65
N LEU A 96 -12.58 22.25 7.64
CA LEU A 96 -13.16 20.91 7.63
C LEU A 96 -14.48 20.81 6.84
N ALA A 97 -15.04 21.95 6.40
CA ALA A 97 -16.31 21.99 5.68
C ALA A 97 -16.14 21.91 4.15
N SER A 98 -14.95 22.25 3.64
CA SER A 98 -14.69 22.35 2.19
C SER A 98 -13.59 21.39 1.71
N PRO A 99 -13.77 20.06 1.83
CA PRO A 99 -12.79 19.11 1.29
C PRO A 99 -12.70 19.17 -0.24
N THR A 100 -11.51 18.90 -0.76
CA THR A 100 -11.29 18.67 -2.19
C THR A 100 -10.84 17.22 -2.41
N SER A 101 -11.67 16.44 -3.11
CA SER A 101 -11.31 15.08 -3.50
C SER A 101 -10.15 15.07 -4.50
N SER A 102 -9.19 14.20 -4.25
CA SER A 102 -7.94 14.13 -5.01
C SER A 102 -7.33 12.74 -4.93
N SER A 103 -6.05 12.64 -5.29
CA SER A 103 -5.27 11.43 -5.10
C SER A 103 -3.87 11.73 -4.57
N ILE A 104 -3.31 10.76 -3.86
CA ILE A 104 -1.96 10.81 -3.31
C ILE A 104 -1.22 9.52 -3.64
N SER A 105 0.04 9.60 -4.03
CA SER A 105 0.82 8.39 -4.29
C SER A 105 1.05 7.60 -3.01
N LEU A 106 1.06 6.27 -3.12
CA LEU A 106 1.33 5.37 -1.98
C LEU A 106 2.60 5.74 -1.24
N ARG A 107 3.66 6.09 -2.00
CA ARG A 107 4.93 6.56 -1.45
C ARG A 107 4.78 7.85 -0.64
N ARG A 108 3.96 8.80 -1.09
CA ARG A 108 3.76 10.08 -0.38
C ARG A 108 2.88 9.90 0.86
N LEU A 109 1.82 9.09 0.79
CA LEU A 109 0.96 8.83 1.94
C LEU A 109 1.71 8.09 3.06
N THR A 110 2.43 7.01 2.72
CA THR A 110 3.29 6.31 3.71
C THR A 110 4.34 7.23 4.31
N ASN A 111 4.91 8.14 3.52
CA ASN A 111 5.82 9.16 4.03
C ASN A 111 5.14 10.11 5.03
N GLN A 112 3.90 10.51 4.77
CA GLN A 112 3.14 11.37 5.68
C GLN A 112 2.79 10.63 6.97
N LEU A 113 2.46 9.34 6.91
CA LEU A 113 2.16 8.52 8.11
C LEU A 113 3.39 8.28 8.99
N ILE A 114 4.56 8.01 8.39
CA ILE A 114 5.80 7.75 9.15
C ILE A 114 6.40 9.05 9.73
N HIS A 115 6.15 10.18 9.09
CA HIS A 115 6.63 11.51 9.51
C HIS A 115 5.46 12.44 9.85
N SER A 116 4.43 11.92 10.51
CA SER A 116 3.23 12.71 10.80
C SER A 116 3.54 13.80 11.83
N ALA A 117 3.05 15.01 11.57
CA ALA A 117 3.07 16.14 12.51
C ALA A 117 1.93 16.04 13.53
N VAL A 118 0.80 15.49 13.07
CA VAL A 118 -0.39 15.20 13.89
C VAL A 118 -0.30 13.82 14.50
N VAL A 119 -0.89 13.66 15.69
CA VAL A 119 -1.36 12.36 16.15
C VAL A 119 -2.44 11.93 15.18
N VAL A 120 -2.35 10.71 14.65
CA VAL A 120 -3.31 10.24 13.66
C VAL A 120 -4.70 10.23 14.30
N ALA A 121 -5.61 11.02 13.75
CA ALA A 121 -6.97 11.11 14.26
C ALA A 121 -7.91 10.30 13.38
N PHE A 122 -8.76 9.49 14.02
CA PHE A 122 -9.73 8.66 13.33
C PHE A 122 -11.08 9.36 13.20
N SER A 123 -11.74 9.14 12.08
CA SER A 123 -13.12 9.53 11.85
C SER A 123 -14.03 8.33 12.10
N TYR A 124 -15.17 8.56 12.74
CA TYR A 124 -16.15 7.54 13.08
C TYR A 124 -17.53 7.93 12.57
N ASP A 125 -18.36 6.94 12.24
CA ASP A 125 -19.78 7.17 11.97
C ASP A 125 -20.65 7.17 13.24
N ASN A 126 -21.95 7.38 13.06
CA ASN A 126 -22.93 7.39 14.16
C ASN A 126 -23.06 6.04 14.89
N ALA A 127 -22.58 4.94 14.28
CA ALA A 127 -22.53 3.61 14.89
C ALA A 127 -21.14 3.32 15.49
N ASN A 128 -20.29 4.34 15.60
CA ASN A 128 -18.93 4.25 16.12
C ASN A 128 -18.00 3.31 15.32
N ARG A 129 -18.27 3.14 14.02
CA ARG A 129 -17.38 2.41 13.11
C ARG A 129 -16.32 3.35 12.56
N ALA A 130 -15.07 2.88 12.53
CA ALA A 130 -13.97 3.67 11.99
C ALA A 130 -14.13 3.82 10.47
N LEU A 131 -14.20 5.05 9.98
CA LEU A 131 -14.37 5.37 8.56
C LEU A 131 -13.04 5.60 7.86
N GLY A 132 -12.09 6.21 8.56
CA GLY A 132 -10.86 6.72 7.98
C GLY A 132 -10.00 7.43 9.00
N PHE A 133 -8.89 7.95 8.52
CA PHE A 133 -7.94 8.67 9.34
C PHE A 133 -7.49 9.94 8.63
N PHE A 134 -7.11 10.90 9.44
CA PHE A 134 -6.49 12.12 9.00
C PHE A 134 -5.00 12.09 9.30
N VAL A 135 -4.20 12.57 8.35
CA VAL A 135 -2.75 12.63 8.46
C VAL A 135 -2.23 13.88 7.77
N VAL A 136 -1.15 14.43 8.31
CA VAL A 136 -0.38 15.48 7.65
C VAL A 136 1.06 15.42 8.16
N SER A 137 2.02 15.68 7.27
CA SER A 137 3.43 15.82 7.65
C SER A 137 3.75 17.24 8.04
N ASP A 138 4.87 17.46 8.74
CA ASP A 138 5.30 18.82 9.13
C ASP A 138 5.38 19.77 7.93
N ASN A 139 5.86 19.26 6.79
CA ASN A 139 6.03 20.02 5.56
C ASN A 139 4.70 20.43 4.89
N ASP A 140 3.61 19.72 5.19
CA ASP A 140 2.29 19.95 4.58
C ASP A 140 1.28 20.53 5.59
N TYR A 141 1.60 20.61 6.89
CA TYR A 141 0.70 21.05 7.96
C TYR A 141 0.10 22.44 7.69
N GLU A 142 0.95 23.39 7.30
CA GLU A 142 0.53 24.77 7.02
C GLU A 142 -0.16 24.93 5.65
N LYS A 143 -0.30 23.83 4.89
CA LYS A 143 -0.90 23.82 3.55
C LYS A 143 -2.25 23.14 3.55
N ARG A 144 -2.32 21.89 4.03
CA ARG A 144 -3.51 21.05 3.94
C ARG A 144 -3.40 19.80 4.81
N LEU A 145 -4.54 19.38 5.34
CA LEU A 145 -4.74 18.09 6.00
C LEU A 145 -5.22 17.05 4.99
N CYS A 146 -4.74 15.81 5.09
CA CYS A 146 -5.13 14.70 4.23
C CYS A 146 -6.06 13.76 4.99
N TYR A 147 -7.17 13.35 4.38
CA TYR A 147 -8.05 12.28 4.86
C TYR A 147 -7.98 11.08 3.91
N CYS A 148 -7.81 9.90 4.47
CA CYS A 148 -7.88 8.63 3.75
C CYS A 148 -8.87 7.69 4.44
N SER A 149 -9.79 7.11 3.67
CA SER A 149 -10.71 6.12 4.21
C SER A 149 -9.97 4.83 4.58
N LEU A 150 -10.41 4.16 5.66
CA LEU A 150 -9.83 2.88 6.06
C LEU A 150 -10.01 1.81 4.98
N LYS A 151 -11.14 1.84 4.26
CA LYS A 151 -11.39 0.94 3.12
C LYS A 151 -10.36 1.12 2.01
N GLU A 152 -10.04 2.35 1.65
CA GLU A 152 -9.03 2.63 0.62
C GLU A 152 -7.65 2.17 1.09
N TRP A 153 -7.28 2.48 2.33
CA TRP A 153 -6.01 2.06 2.90
C TRP A 153 -5.89 0.53 3.01
N SER A 154 -6.90 -0.15 3.55
CA SER A 154 -6.89 -1.60 3.72
C SER A 154 -6.80 -2.32 2.37
N SER A 155 -7.52 -1.84 1.36
CA SER A 155 -7.45 -2.39 -0.01
C SER A 155 -6.02 -2.28 -0.60
N VAL A 156 -5.31 -1.20 -0.30
CA VAL A 156 -3.92 -1.03 -0.75
C VAL A 156 -2.97 -1.92 0.05
N VAL A 157 -3.16 -2.04 1.36
CA VAL A 157 -2.35 -2.93 2.20
C VAL A 157 -2.49 -4.39 1.72
N GLU A 158 -3.71 -4.83 1.44
CA GLU A 158 -4.01 -6.14 0.87
C GLU A 158 -3.35 -6.31 -0.52
N ALA A 159 -3.51 -5.34 -1.42
CA ALA A 159 -2.86 -5.38 -2.73
C ALA A 159 -1.33 -5.44 -2.65
N VAL A 160 -0.70 -4.82 -1.65
CA VAL A 160 0.75 -4.92 -1.41
C VAL A 160 1.13 -6.29 -0.86
N ALA A 161 0.29 -6.87 0.01
CA ALA A 161 0.52 -8.18 0.58
C ALA A 161 0.42 -9.31 -0.46
N ASP A 162 -0.47 -9.15 -1.44
CA ASP A 162 -0.70 -10.13 -2.50
C ASP A 162 0.15 -9.88 -3.76
N ASP A 163 0.89 -8.78 -3.81
CA ASP A 163 1.80 -8.50 -4.90
C ASP A 163 2.98 -9.45 -4.88
N ASP A 164 3.08 -10.37 -5.84
CA ASP A 164 4.24 -11.25 -5.96
C ASP A 164 5.03 -10.96 -7.25
N VAL A 165 6.26 -10.49 -7.10
CA VAL A 165 7.13 -10.10 -8.22
C VAL A 165 7.79 -11.34 -8.79
N ILE A 166 7.30 -11.78 -9.95
CA ILE A 166 7.79 -12.98 -10.63
C ILE A 166 8.77 -12.66 -11.77
N TYR A 167 8.85 -11.40 -12.19
CA TYR A 167 9.73 -10.96 -13.27
C TYR A 167 10.36 -9.61 -12.93
N ALA A 168 11.68 -9.52 -13.12
CA ALA A 168 12.43 -8.28 -12.99
C ALA A 168 13.45 -8.15 -14.13
N LEU A 169 13.53 -6.96 -14.71
CA LEU A 169 14.49 -6.59 -15.73
C LEU A 169 15.12 -5.26 -15.38
N ILE A 170 16.43 -5.14 -15.54
CA ILE A 170 17.14 -3.86 -15.47
C ILE A 170 17.66 -3.57 -16.87
N HIS A 171 17.18 -2.47 -17.45
CA HIS A 171 17.66 -1.95 -18.71
C HIS A 171 18.44 -0.66 -18.48
N LYS A 172 19.65 -0.56 -19.02
CA LYS A 172 20.41 0.69 -19.02
C LYS A 172 20.22 1.38 -20.37
N ASP A 173 19.62 2.56 -20.35
CA ASP A 173 19.45 3.38 -21.54
C ASP A 173 20.84 3.75 -22.09
N PRO A 174 21.19 3.34 -23.32
CA PRO A 174 22.51 3.58 -23.89
C PRO A 174 22.77 5.07 -24.18
N LYS A 175 21.73 5.90 -24.34
CA LYS A 175 21.87 7.34 -24.63
C LYS A 175 22.09 8.15 -23.37
N THR A 176 21.31 7.89 -22.33
CA THR A 176 21.32 8.67 -21.09
C THR A 176 22.16 8.04 -19.98
N GLY A 177 22.51 6.75 -20.13
CA GLY A 177 23.15 5.96 -19.08
C GLY A 177 22.24 5.60 -17.91
N LYS A 178 20.96 6.02 -17.93
CA LYS A 178 20.01 5.82 -16.85
C LYS A 178 19.52 4.38 -16.81
N CYS A 179 19.50 3.77 -15.63
CA CYS A 179 18.89 2.46 -15.43
C CYS A 179 17.37 2.60 -15.25
N ILE A 180 16.63 1.84 -16.04
CA ILE A 180 15.19 1.62 -15.94
C ILE A 180 15.00 0.20 -15.41
N THR A 181 14.43 0.09 -14.22
CA THR A 181 14.03 -1.21 -13.66
C THR A 181 12.57 -1.44 -13.96
N VAL A 182 12.25 -2.65 -14.45
CA VAL A 182 10.89 -3.15 -14.66
C VAL A 182 10.67 -4.32 -13.71
N LYS A 183 9.59 -4.26 -12.95
CA LYS A 183 9.14 -5.36 -12.07
C LYS A 183 7.67 -5.66 -12.34
N LEU A 184 7.38 -6.91 -12.63
CA LEU A 184 6.04 -7.38 -12.97
C LEU A 184 5.61 -8.46 -11.98
N ALA A 185 4.34 -8.38 -11.59
CA ALA A 185 3.70 -9.38 -10.75
C ALA A 185 2.99 -10.44 -11.58
N ALA A 186 2.56 -11.54 -10.95
CA ALA A 186 1.73 -12.56 -11.60
C ALA A 186 0.47 -11.97 -12.27
N SER A 187 -0.15 -10.98 -11.61
CA SER A 187 -1.32 -10.28 -12.17
C SER A 187 -1.04 -9.50 -13.47
N ASP A 188 0.22 -9.17 -13.76
CA ASP A 188 0.61 -8.50 -15.01
C ASP A 188 0.73 -9.47 -16.20
N LEU A 189 0.75 -10.80 -15.95
CA LEU A 189 0.72 -11.83 -16.99
C LEU A 189 -0.67 -12.08 -17.56
N ILE A 190 -1.72 -11.71 -16.82
CA ILE A 190 -3.12 -11.92 -17.24
C ILE A 190 -3.44 -11.07 -18.48
N ASP A 191 -2.91 -9.84 -18.54
CA ASP A 191 -3.08 -8.92 -19.67
C ASP A 191 -1.72 -8.34 -20.10
N ILE A 192 -1.02 -9.12 -20.93
CA ILE A 192 0.30 -8.77 -21.45
C ILE A 192 0.26 -7.47 -22.26
N ASP A 193 -0.81 -7.21 -23.02
CA ASP A 193 -0.88 -6.04 -23.89
C ASP A 193 -1.10 -4.74 -23.10
N ALA A 194 -1.93 -4.78 -22.04
CA ALA A 194 -2.03 -3.67 -21.10
C ALA A 194 -0.70 -3.42 -20.38
N THR A 195 0.00 -4.48 -19.96
CA THR A 195 1.32 -4.39 -19.34
C THR A 195 2.33 -3.73 -20.27
N LEU A 196 2.42 -4.15 -21.53
CA LEU A 196 3.34 -3.57 -22.52
C LEU A 196 3.01 -2.11 -22.83
N SER A 197 1.72 -1.75 -22.88
CA SER A 197 1.28 -0.37 -23.06
C SER A 197 1.74 0.53 -21.91
N ARG A 198 1.66 0.03 -20.67
CA ARG A 198 2.17 0.71 -19.47
C ARG A 198 3.69 0.83 -19.47
N LEU A 199 4.41 -0.17 -19.98
CA LEU A 199 5.88 -0.12 -20.08
C LEU A 199 6.33 0.85 -21.19
N LYS A 200 5.58 0.93 -22.29
CA LYS A 200 5.84 1.90 -23.35
C LYS A 200 5.76 3.34 -22.85
N SER A 201 4.78 3.66 -21.99
CA SER A 201 4.67 5.01 -21.40
C SER A 201 5.82 5.35 -20.43
N LYS A 202 6.56 4.35 -19.93
CA LYS A 202 7.81 4.55 -19.16
C LYS A 202 9.05 4.82 -20.03
N GLY A 203 8.90 4.84 -21.36
CA GLY A 203 9.98 5.17 -22.28
C GLY A 203 10.91 3.99 -22.64
N LEU A 204 10.44 2.74 -22.48
CA LEU A 204 11.17 1.57 -22.97
C LEU A 204 11.16 1.51 -24.51
N SER A 205 12.30 1.12 -25.11
CA SER A 205 12.39 0.96 -26.56
C SER A 205 11.56 -0.24 -27.05
N PRO A 206 11.12 -0.24 -28.32
CA PRO A 206 10.39 -1.36 -28.91
C PRO A 206 11.09 -2.72 -28.76
N ASP A 207 12.41 -2.77 -28.97
CA ASP A 207 13.20 -4.00 -28.86
C ASP A 207 13.11 -4.64 -27.47
N ILE A 208 13.08 -3.83 -26.42
CA ILE A 208 12.96 -4.32 -25.04
C ILE A 208 11.54 -4.79 -24.78
N LEU A 209 10.53 -4.06 -25.28
CA LEU A 209 9.13 -4.48 -25.15
C LEU A 209 8.89 -5.83 -25.82
N ASP A 210 9.50 -6.07 -26.99
CA ASP A 210 9.43 -7.37 -27.67
C ASP A 210 10.16 -8.48 -26.89
N ALA A 211 11.32 -8.17 -26.30
CA ALA A 211 12.04 -9.11 -25.43
C ALA A 211 11.24 -9.46 -24.16
N ILE A 212 10.58 -8.47 -23.56
CA ILE A 212 9.67 -8.67 -22.42
C ILE A 212 8.49 -9.54 -22.87
N ARG A 213 7.82 -9.18 -23.98
CA ARG A 213 6.69 -9.96 -24.52
C ARG A 213 7.05 -11.43 -24.69
N LYS A 214 8.17 -11.72 -25.37
CA LYS A 214 8.63 -13.10 -25.58
C LYS A 214 8.83 -13.87 -24.27
N ASN A 215 9.40 -13.22 -23.26
CA ASN A 215 9.59 -13.83 -21.94
C ASN A 215 8.26 -14.06 -21.21
N LEU A 216 7.37 -13.07 -21.20
CA LEU A 216 6.06 -13.18 -20.54
C LEU A 216 5.21 -14.28 -21.19
N THR A 217 5.18 -14.36 -22.53
CA THR A 217 4.47 -15.44 -23.24
C THR A 217 5.04 -16.81 -22.89
N ARG A 218 6.36 -16.96 -22.82
CA ARG A 218 7.00 -18.22 -22.39
C ARG A 218 6.59 -18.61 -20.96
N MET A 219 6.63 -17.66 -20.04
CA MET A 219 6.22 -17.89 -18.64
C MET A 219 4.75 -18.29 -18.53
N ALA A 220 3.85 -17.62 -19.26
CA ALA A 220 2.43 -17.95 -19.27
C ALA A 220 2.16 -19.37 -19.82
N THR A 221 2.90 -19.80 -20.85
CA THR A 221 2.81 -21.19 -21.35
C THR A 221 3.37 -22.23 -20.37
N GLU A 222 4.41 -21.91 -19.62
CA GLU A 222 4.98 -22.81 -18.61
C GLU A 222 4.10 -22.93 -17.36
N GLU A 223 3.42 -21.83 -16.97
CA GLU A 223 2.49 -21.81 -15.85
C GLU A 223 1.19 -22.58 -16.18
N SER A 224 0.69 -22.46 -17.40
CA SER A 224 -0.43 -23.26 -17.92
C SER A 224 -0.10 -24.76 -18.03
N ALA A 225 1.17 -25.13 -18.14
CA ALA A 225 1.63 -26.51 -18.26
C ALA A 225 1.97 -27.19 -16.92
N ARG A 226 1.91 -26.46 -15.78
CA ARG A 226 2.09 -27.08 -14.46
C ARG A 226 0.82 -27.85 -14.07
N PRO A 227 0.88 -29.17 -13.84
CA PRO A 227 -0.26 -29.89 -13.28
C PRO A 227 -0.54 -29.39 -11.86
N ASP A 228 -1.82 -29.21 -11.52
CA ASP A 228 -2.30 -28.91 -10.17
C ASP A 228 -1.92 -30.05 -9.21
N SER A 229 -0.71 -30.03 -8.66
CA SER A 229 -0.32 -30.92 -7.57
C SER A 229 -0.83 -30.35 -6.24
N ALA A 230 -2.15 -30.35 -6.08
CA ALA A 230 -2.83 -30.14 -4.81
C ALA A 230 -3.83 -31.28 -4.57
N ALA A 231 -3.33 -32.51 -4.67
CA ALA A 231 -3.90 -33.72 -4.09
C ALA A 231 -2.72 -34.67 -3.86
N ASP A 232 -2.80 -35.51 -2.84
CA ASP A 232 -1.79 -36.52 -2.44
C ASP A 232 -0.69 -36.03 -1.50
N LEU A 233 -1.10 -35.53 -0.33
CA LEU A 233 -0.37 -35.69 0.93
C LEU A 233 -1.39 -35.89 2.07
N ASN A 234 -2.20 -36.96 1.96
CA ASN A 234 -3.03 -37.49 3.04
C ASN A 234 -3.22 -38.99 2.81
N ASP A 235 -2.13 -39.76 2.91
CA ASP A 235 -2.24 -41.16 3.31
C ASP A 235 -0.93 -41.62 3.97
N MET A 236 -0.82 -41.36 5.27
CA MET A 236 0.12 -42.08 6.13
C MET A 236 -0.71 -42.65 7.28
N THR A 237 -1.17 -43.87 7.08
CA THR A 237 -1.73 -44.76 8.09
C THR A 237 -0.72 -44.96 9.22
N PRO A 238 -1.14 -44.93 10.51
CA PRO A 238 -0.27 -45.37 11.59
C PRO A 238 -0.33 -46.90 11.68
N GLU A 239 0.78 -47.56 11.36
CA GLU A 239 0.99 -48.97 11.69
C GLU A 239 0.89 -49.17 13.21
N SER A 240 0.10 -50.19 13.56
CA SER A 240 -0.07 -50.76 14.88
C SER A 240 1.26 -51.23 15.48
N LEU A 241 1.55 -50.80 16.70
CA LEU A 241 2.56 -51.42 17.57
C LEU A 241 1.84 -52.17 18.69
N ASP A 242 1.68 -53.48 18.50
CA ASP A 242 1.51 -54.45 19.58
C ASP A 242 2.91 -54.98 19.97
N ALA A 243 3.34 -54.69 21.20
CA ALA A 243 4.24 -55.50 22.04
C ALA A 243 4.31 -54.91 23.46
#